data_AF-A0A6B8RI91-F1
#
_entry.id   AF-A0A6B8RI91-F1
#
_cell.length_a   1.000
_cell.length_b   1.000
_cell.length_c   1.000
_cell.angle_alpha   90.00
_cell.angle_beta   90.00
_cell.angle_gamma   90.00
#
_symmetry.space_group_name_H-M   'P 1'
#
loop_
_entity.id
_entity.type
_entity.pdbx_description
1 polymer ?
#
loop_
_entity_poly.entity_id
_entity_poly.type
_entity_poly.pdbx_seq_one_letter_code
_entity_poly.pdbx_strand_id
1 'polypeptide(L)'
;MNLDRIYLVSDIEEFTPQIGRLVSMMNYARVTTLNTIEGLSVDQLDYLHDADSNSIGALLMHLAAVELGYQLDTFEKRKPNEAEIKKWQPAYELGDLGRKEIKGHSLDFYINELEEMRQNTLQEFRKKRLTLNG
;
A
#
# COMPACT_ATOMS: atom_id res chain seq x y z
N MET A 1 8.17 -10.41 -7.70
CA MET A 1 7.04 -11.24 -7.23
C MET A 1 6.95 -12.48 -8.12
N ASN A 2 6.69 -13.67 -7.57
CA ASN A 2 6.51 -14.89 -8.39
C ASN A 2 5.01 -15.14 -8.60
N LEU A 3 4.53 -14.91 -9.84
CA LEU A 3 3.11 -15.05 -10.18
C LEU A 3 2.66 -16.51 -10.29
N ASP A 4 3.56 -17.44 -10.64
CA ASP A 4 3.25 -18.88 -10.76
C ASP A 4 2.82 -19.52 -9.43
N ARG A 5 3.12 -18.84 -8.32
CA ARG A 5 2.83 -19.30 -6.95
C ARG A 5 1.84 -18.40 -6.20
N ILE A 6 1.16 -17.48 -6.88
CA ILE A 6 0.35 -16.45 -6.22
C ILE A 6 -0.81 -17.02 -5.38
N TYR A 7 -1.31 -18.22 -5.71
CA TYR A 7 -2.37 -18.92 -4.97
C TYR A 7 -1.86 -19.82 -3.83
N LEU A 8 -0.54 -19.90 -3.62
CA LEU A 8 0.07 -20.74 -2.58
C LEU A 8 0.74 -19.87 -1.52
N VAL A 9 0.20 -19.88 -0.30
CA VAL A 9 0.89 -19.30 0.86
C VAL A 9 2.10 -20.16 1.19
N SER A 10 3.30 -19.61 1.01
CA SER A 10 4.54 -20.35 1.21
C SER A 10 5.68 -19.48 1.72
N ASP A 11 6.73 -20.12 2.21
CA ASP A 11 7.94 -19.44 2.64
C ASP A 11 8.63 -18.81 1.42
N ILE A 12 9.24 -17.63 1.62
CA ILE A 12 10.00 -16.91 0.62
C ILE A 12 11.43 -16.79 1.14
N GLU A 13 12.40 -17.26 0.35
CA GLU A 13 13.79 -17.46 0.78
C GLU A 13 14.45 -16.20 1.35
N GLU A 14 14.08 -15.02 0.86
CA GLU A 14 14.60 -13.73 1.32
C GLU A 14 14.16 -13.35 2.75
N PHE A 15 13.17 -14.04 3.34
CA PHE A 15 12.53 -13.69 4.61
C PHE A 15 12.53 -14.86 5.60
N THR A 16 12.40 -14.60 6.91
CA THR A 16 12.18 -15.69 7.89
C THR A 16 10.85 -16.39 7.60
N PRO A 17 10.63 -17.66 8.02
CA PRO A 17 9.46 -18.43 7.59
C PRO A 17 8.11 -17.72 7.78
N GLN A 18 7.87 -17.13 8.96
CA GLN A 18 6.61 -16.42 9.25
C GLN A 18 6.48 -15.14 8.42
N ILE A 19 7.56 -14.37 8.26
CA ILE A 19 7.57 -13.15 7.44
C ILE A 19 7.37 -13.51 5.97
N GLY A 20 8.00 -14.58 5.48
CA GLY A 20 7.83 -15.07 4.11
C GLY A 20 6.38 -15.40 3.79
N ARG A 21 5.68 -16.09 4.70
CA ARG A 21 4.24 -16.36 4.56
C ARG A 21 3.40 -15.08 4.58
N LEU A 22 3.73 -14.12 5.45
CA LEU A 22 3.08 -12.81 5.46
C LEU A 22 3.27 -12.09 4.12
N VAL A 23 4.49 -12.03 3.61
CA VAL A 23 4.79 -11.44 2.30
C VAL A 23 4.04 -12.17 1.18
N SER A 24 3.91 -13.50 1.24
CA SER A 24 3.09 -14.27 0.30
C SER A 24 1.64 -13.81 0.28
N MET A 25 1.02 -13.59 1.45
CA MET A 25 -0.35 -13.07 1.55
C MET A 25 -0.45 -11.62 1.05
N MET A 26 0.53 -10.76 1.40
CA MET A 26 0.57 -9.37 0.94
C MET A 26 0.76 -9.25 -0.57
N ASN A 27 1.49 -10.19 -1.20
CA ASN A 27 1.63 -10.26 -2.65
C ASN A 27 0.31 -10.60 -3.31
N TYR A 28 -0.42 -11.62 -2.81
CA TYR A 28 -1.75 -11.97 -3.32
C TYR A 28 -2.70 -10.77 -3.26
N ALA A 29 -2.79 -10.11 -2.09
CA ALA A 29 -3.62 -8.93 -1.93
C ALA A 29 -3.26 -7.85 -2.96
N ARG A 30 -1.97 -7.52 -3.11
CA ARG A 30 -1.51 -6.51 -4.08
C ARG A 30 -1.85 -6.89 -5.53
N VAL A 31 -1.62 -8.14 -5.94
CA VAL A 31 -1.95 -8.59 -7.31
C VAL A 31 -3.44 -8.46 -7.57
N THR A 32 -4.29 -8.92 -6.65
CA THR A 32 -5.74 -8.83 -6.83
C THR A 32 -6.22 -7.38 -6.89
N THR A 33 -5.63 -6.47 -6.10
CA THR A 33 -5.91 -5.03 -6.18
C THR A 33 -5.52 -4.46 -7.54
N LEU A 34 -4.29 -4.72 -8.01
CA LEU A 34 -3.80 -4.20 -9.28
C LEU A 34 -4.60 -4.71 -10.48
N ASN A 35 -4.97 -5.99 -10.48
CA ASN A 35 -5.82 -6.57 -11.52
C ASN A 35 -7.22 -5.93 -11.54
N THR A 36 -7.74 -5.50 -10.39
CA THR A 36 -9.07 -4.89 -10.29
C THR A 36 -9.11 -3.47 -10.86
N ILE A 37 -7.98 -2.76 -10.82
CA ILE A 37 -7.88 -1.36 -11.26
C ILE A 37 -7.20 -1.20 -12.63
N GLU A 38 -6.88 -2.30 -13.30
CA GLU A 38 -6.15 -2.30 -14.56
C GLU A 38 -6.91 -1.49 -15.63
N GLY A 39 -6.22 -0.53 -16.25
CA GLY A 39 -6.76 0.26 -17.35
C GLY A 39 -7.80 1.32 -16.97
N LEU A 40 -8.04 1.57 -15.68
CA LEU A 40 -8.96 2.63 -15.26
C LEU A 40 -8.46 4.02 -15.68
N SER A 41 -9.36 4.82 -16.25
CA SER A 41 -9.12 6.23 -16.56
C SER A 41 -9.18 7.11 -15.31
N VAL A 42 -8.68 8.35 -15.41
CA VAL A 42 -8.78 9.35 -14.32
C VAL A 42 -10.25 9.55 -13.90
N ASP A 43 -11.18 9.65 -14.85
CA ASP A 43 -12.60 9.84 -14.54
C ASP A 43 -13.20 8.65 -13.78
N GLN A 44 -12.75 7.42 -14.08
CA GLN A 44 -13.18 6.23 -13.34
C GLN A 44 -12.53 6.15 -11.96
N LEU A 45 -11.28 6.59 -11.82
CA LEU A 45 -10.58 6.67 -10.54
C LEU A 45 -11.22 7.70 -9.61
N ASP A 46 -11.73 8.80 -10.16
CA ASP A 46 -12.38 9.89 -9.45
C ASP A 46 -13.89 9.69 -9.27
N TYR A 47 -14.47 8.61 -9.83
CA TYR A 47 -15.90 8.35 -9.74
C TYR A 47 -16.37 8.21 -8.29
N LEU A 48 -17.49 8.86 -7.98
CA LEU A 48 -18.21 8.76 -6.72
C LEU A 48 -19.61 8.22 -6.99
N HIS A 49 -19.98 7.15 -6.29
CA HIS A 49 -21.31 6.54 -6.40
C HIS A 49 -22.39 7.43 -5.78
N ASP A 50 -22.08 7.99 -4.61
CA ASP A 50 -22.87 8.97 -3.89
C ASP A 50 -21.95 9.98 -3.18
N ALA A 51 -22.54 10.97 -2.50
CA ALA A 51 -21.80 12.03 -1.82
C ALA A 51 -20.97 11.54 -0.62
N ASP A 52 -21.29 10.38 -0.06
CA ASP A 52 -20.62 9.83 1.12
C ASP A 52 -19.55 8.79 0.77
N SER A 53 -19.53 8.33 -0.49
CA SER A 53 -18.58 7.38 -1.04
C SER A 53 -17.14 7.92 -1.09
N ASN A 54 -16.18 7.00 -1.19
CA ASN A 54 -14.80 7.30 -1.53
C ASN A 54 -14.50 6.84 -2.95
N SER A 55 -13.75 7.64 -3.70
CA SER A 55 -13.34 7.28 -5.06
C SER A 55 -12.31 6.14 -5.05
N ILE A 56 -12.14 5.45 -6.18
CA ILE A 56 -11.14 4.38 -6.29
C ILE A 56 -9.74 4.94 -6.03
N GLY A 57 -9.41 6.12 -6.57
CA GLY A 57 -8.14 6.81 -6.32
C GLY A 57 -7.90 7.10 -4.83
N ALA A 58 -8.93 7.54 -4.10
CA ALA A 58 -8.84 7.77 -2.66
C ALA A 58 -8.57 6.48 -1.88
N LEU A 59 -9.22 5.37 -2.25
CA LEU A 59 -9.00 4.06 -1.61
C LEU A 59 -7.61 3.50 -1.89
N LEU A 60 -7.06 3.71 -3.10
CA LEU A 60 -5.68 3.31 -3.41
C LEU A 60 -4.65 4.09 -2.58
N MET A 61 -4.85 5.41 -2.42
CA MET A 61 -4.02 6.21 -1.52
C MET A 61 -4.16 5.77 -0.06
N HIS A 62 -5.37 5.42 0.38
CA HIS A 62 -5.60 4.92 1.72
C HIS A 62 -4.80 3.64 2.01
N LEU A 63 -4.75 2.71 1.05
CA LEU A 63 -3.92 1.50 1.17
C LEU A 63 -2.43 1.85 1.38
N ALA A 64 -1.89 2.81 0.62
CA ALA A 64 -0.52 3.27 0.79
C ALA A 64 -0.31 3.96 2.16
N ALA A 65 -1.23 4.83 2.57
CA ALA A 65 -1.17 5.53 3.85
C ALA A 65 -1.21 4.58 5.05
N VAL A 66 -2.09 3.57 5.02
CA VAL A 66 -2.15 2.56 6.09
C VAL A 66 -0.85 1.77 6.17
N GLU A 67 -0.26 1.38 5.03
CA GLU A 67 1.03 0.69 5.00
C GLU A 67 2.14 1.56 5.60
N LEU A 68 2.21 2.86 5.26
CA LEU A 68 3.11 3.82 5.91
C LEU A 68 2.91 3.88 7.43
N GLY A 69 1.66 3.95 7.90
CA GLY A 69 1.37 4.00 9.34
C GLY A 69 1.94 2.83 10.10
N TYR A 70 1.77 1.63 9.56
CA TYR A 70 2.36 0.43 10.12
C TYR A 70 3.89 0.44 10.04
N GLN A 71 4.50 1.01 9.00
CA GLN A 71 5.95 1.17 8.95
C GLN A 71 6.47 2.08 10.06
N LEU A 72 5.84 3.25 10.21
CA LEU A 72 6.20 4.25 11.23
C LEU A 72 6.08 3.66 12.65
N ASP A 73 4.98 2.96 12.94
CA ASP A 73 4.77 2.34 14.24
C ASP A 73 5.64 1.10 14.46
N THR A 74 5.76 0.22 13.47
CA THR A 74 6.41 -1.09 13.64
C THR A 74 7.94 -0.98 13.58
N PHE A 75 8.46 -0.24 12.61
CA PHE A 75 9.91 -0.20 12.34
C PHE A 75 10.58 1.03 12.95
N GLU A 76 9.97 2.20 12.81
CA GLU A 76 10.60 3.47 13.20
C GLU A 76 10.22 3.94 14.61
N LYS A 77 9.15 3.37 15.19
CA LYS A 77 8.65 3.69 16.54
C LYS A 77 8.42 5.19 16.74
N ARG A 78 7.90 5.86 15.71
CA ARG A 78 7.63 7.30 15.72
C ARG A 78 6.26 7.64 15.14
N LYS A 79 5.81 8.85 15.45
CA LYS A 79 4.66 9.48 14.80
C LYS A 79 5.07 10.08 13.44
N PRO A 80 4.11 10.31 12.53
CA PRO A 80 4.39 11.02 11.29
C PRO A 80 4.88 12.44 11.55
N ASN A 81 5.81 12.92 10.72
CA ASN A 81 6.27 14.31 10.74
C ASN A 81 5.32 15.22 9.96
N GLU A 82 5.56 16.53 9.99
CA GLU A 82 4.67 17.51 9.34
C GLU A 82 4.52 17.30 7.82
N ALA A 83 5.59 16.91 7.12
CA ALA A 83 5.54 16.64 5.69
C ALA A 83 4.72 15.39 5.37
N GLU A 84 4.89 14.33 6.18
CA GLU A 84 4.10 13.10 6.07
C GLU A 84 2.62 13.37 6.39
N ILE A 85 2.31 14.11 7.45
CA ILE A 85 0.93 14.50 7.78
C ILE A 85 0.33 15.26 6.59
N LYS A 86 1.03 16.27 6.07
CA LYS A 86 0.55 17.06 4.94
C LYS A 86 0.24 16.21 3.70
N LYS A 87 1.07 15.22 3.39
CA LYS A 87 0.86 14.32 2.24
C LYS A 87 -0.26 13.31 2.50
N TRP A 88 -0.27 12.67 3.67
CA TRP A 88 -1.01 11.44 3.90
C TRP A 88 -2.31 11.62 4.69
N GLN A 89 -2.52 12.76 5.36
CA GLN A 89 -3.74 13.02 6.12
C GLN A 89 -5.03 12.85 5.29
N PRO A 90 -5.15 13.37 4.06
CA PRO A 90 -6.35 13.13 3.25
C PRO A 90 -6.62 11.65 2.97
N ALA A 91 -5.55 10.85 2.84
CA ALA A 91 -5.65 9.41 2.58
C ALA A 91 -5.98 8.61 3.84
N TYR A 92 -5.55 9.09 5.02
CA TYR A 92 -5.94 8.51 6.30
C TYR A 92 -7.39 8.79 6.67
N GLU A 93 -7.81 10.04 6.56
CA GLU A 93 -9.14 10.47 6.99
C GLU A 93 -10.22 10.09 5.99
N LEU A 94 -9.88 9.98 4.70
CA LEU A 94 -10.85 9.79 3.62
C LEU A 94 -11.95 10.87 3.70
N GLY A 95 -13.19 10.54 3.30
CA GLY A 95 -14.33 11.44 3.43
C GLY A 95 -14.15 12.74 2.65
N ASP A 96 -14.65 13.85 3.19
CA ASP A 96 -14.60 15.15 2.50
C ASP A 96 -13.18 15.60 2.16
N LEU A 97 -12.22 15.39 3.07
CA LEU A 97 -10.84 15.76 2.84
C LEU A 97 -10.22 14.90 1.73
N GLY A 98 -10.42 13.59 1.79
CA GLY A 98 -9.96 12.65 0.75
C GLY A 98 -10.57 12.97 -0.62
N ARG A 99 -11.89 13.18 -0.70
CA ARG A 99 -12.59 13.55 -1.94
C ARG A 99 -12.11 14.88 -2.54
N LYS A 100 -11.73 15.84 -1.69
CA LYS A 100 -11.28 17.16 -2.13
C LYS A 100 -9.84 17.15 -2.63
N GLU A 101 -8.95 16.43 -1.94
CA GLU A 101 -7.51 16.50 -2.17
C GLU A 101 -6.97 15.34 -3.03
N ILE A 102 -7.64 14.18 -3.06
CA ILE A 102 -7.20 12.99 -3.81
C ILE A 102 -8.07 12.82 -5.06
N LYS A 103 -7.73 13.55 -6.11
CA LYS A 103 -8.43 13.54 -7.39
C LYS A 103 -7.56 14.05 -8.53
N GLY A 104 -7.87 13.64 -9.76
CA GLY A 104 -7.21 14.12 -10.97
C GLY A 104 -5.82 13.51 -11.21
N HIS A 105 -5.49 12.42 -10.52
CA HIS A 105 -4.22 11.71 -10.70
C HIS A 105 -4.40 10.51 -11.64
N SER A 106 -3.33 10.17 -12.36
CA SER A 106 -3.31 8.97 -13.21
C SER A 106 -3.27 7.68 -12.37
N LEU A 107 -3.65 6.57 -12.99
CA LEU A 107 -3.48 5.25 -12.39
C LEU A 107 -2.02 4.98 -11.96
N ASP A 108 -1.06 5.36 -12.82
CA ASP A 108 0.38 5.20 -12.54
C ASP A 108 0.83 5.93 -11.28
N PHE A 109 0.26 7.12 -11.00
CA PHE A 109 0.57 7.85 -9.77
C PHE A 109 0.23 6.99 -8.54
N TYR A 110 -0.98 6.43 -8.49
CA TYR A 110 -1.41 5.59 -7.37
C TYR A 110 -0.63 4.28 -7.26
N ILE A 111 -0.30 3.66 -8.40
CA ILE A 111 0.53 2.45 -8.43
C ILE A 111 1.94 2.74 -7.88
N ASN A 112 2.52 3.87 -8.24
CA ASN A 112 3.85 4.27 -7.75
C ASN A 112 3.85 4.48 -6.24
N GLU A 113 2.83 5.14 -5.67
CA GLU A 113 2.69 5.30 -4.22
C GLU A 113 2.56 3.96 -3.49
N LEU A 114 1.74 3.05 -4.02
CA LEU A 114 1.61 1.68 -3.50
C LEU A 114 2.92 0.89 -3.56
N GLU A 115 3.68 1.06 -4.64
CA GLU A 115 4.95 0.37 -4.86
C GLU A 115 6.05 0.91 -3.94
N GLU A 116 6.17 2.23 -3.80
CA GLU A 116 7.12 2.88 -2.89
C GLU A 116 6.94 2.36 -1.46
N MET A 117 5.69 2.37 -0.95
CA MET A 117 5.40 1.86 0.38
C MET A 117 5.73 0.37 0.48
N ARG A 118 5.38 -0.44 -0.52
CA ARG A 118 5.69 -1.88 -0.50
C ARG A 118 7.17 -2.16 -0.47
N GLN A 119 7.97 -1.44 -1.24
CA GLN A 119 9.42 -1.64 -1.28
C GLN A 119 10.05 -1.36 0.08
N ASN A 120 9.61 -0.31 0.78
CA ASN A 120 10.06 -0.02 2.14
C ASN A 120 9.72 -1.15 3.10
N THR A 121 8.48 -1.67 3.08
CA THR A 121 8.07 -2.82 3.91
C THR A 121 8.96 -4.04 3.66
N LEU A 122 9.20 -4.39 2.39
CA LEU A 122 10.01 -5.55 2.04
C LEU A 122 11.47 -5.38 2.45
N GLN A 123 12.03 -4.17 2.33
CA GLN A 123 13.39 -3.89 2.79
C GLN A 123 13.52 -4.09 4.31
N GLU A 124 12.60 -3.56 5.11
CA GLU A 124 12.61 -3.73 6.56
C GLU A 124 12.43 -5.20 6.98
N PHE A 125 11.56 -5.94 6.30
CA PHE A 125 11.40 -7.37 6.53
C PHE A 125 12.64 -8.20 6.23
N ARG A 126 13.41 -7.87 5.17
CA ARG A 126 14.68 -8.55 4.87
C ARG A 126 15.71 -8.35 5.98
N LYS A 127 15.76 -7.16 6.59
CA LYS A 127 16.68 -6.87 7.71
C LYS A 127 16.45 -7.80 8.90
N LYS A 128 15.22 -8.21 9.18
CA LYS A 128 14.89 -9.14 10.28
C LYS A 128 15.47 -10.54 10.11
N ARG A 129 15.74 -10.96 8.86
CA ARG A 129 16.45 -12.21 8.58
C ARG A 129 17.95 -12.07 8.82
N LEU A 130 18.55 -10.93 8.47
CA LEU A 130 19.98 -10.67 8.68
C LEU A 130 20.35 -10.63 10.17
N THR A 131 19.47 -10.10 11.02
CA THR A 131 19.69 -10.06 12.49
C THR A 131 19.65 -11.41 13.19
N LEU A 132 19.19 -12.48 12.52
CA LEU A 132 19.17 -13.84 13.08
C LEU A 132 20.39 -14.68 12.66
N ASN A 133 21.16 -14.20 11.69
CA ASN A 133 22.31 -14.91 11.12
C ASN A 133 23.67 -14.30 11.53
N GLY A 134 23.69 -13.31 12.42
CA GLY A 134 24.89 -12.71 13.01
C GLY A 134 24.83 -12.78 14.53
#